data_AF-A0A5C7R6B6-F1
#
_entry.id   AF-A0A5C7R6B6-F1
#
_cell.length_a   1.000
_cell.length_b   1.000
_cell.length_c   1.000
_cell.angle_alpha   90.00
_cell.angle_beta   90.00
_cell.angle_gamma   90.00
#
_symmetry.space_group_name_H-M   'P 1'
#
loop_
_entity.id
_entity.type
_entity.pdbx_description
1 polymer ?
#
loop_
_entity_poly.entity_id
_entity_poly.type
_entity_poly.pdbx_seq_one_letter_code
_entity_poly.pdbx_strand_id
1 'polypeptide(L)'
;MTRLPASRTLTTALLGALLAAGSIAPAFAQQQDHDQDQQDRRAARKEQRDQRAEQRQQAPRVERLPSRNDQPQRHEHWDEGRRQQQQQRRETLVIDQSRQRERMAERVEQQRREQAERQARQHDDAAERARERREQIAEQGRQREEASRRLAERNREAGQSQQREQAELRRTMEQRREAGQQRNRDSSAQERMIAEARAREERRAADAARGEGRNDRYDDRRDERFDDRRDERFDDRRDDRRDARIARDQQQRRIEQQRRQAAEWQRHEHDRRTALEQRNRELERHRRHEQRRYQQDYYRRWLAQQARWNATRHDYYSDPYYYTAYNHRYSYGGHWYNTNRYGADLLRQAVRDGYQEGWYAGRADRQDRWRFDYRGNYGYLDGSFGYNGYYVSQNDYRYYFRQGFRRGYEDAYYGRYRYGRYDRDNDWAIILPVVLTAILGFQYY
;
A
#
# COMPACT_ATOMS: atom_id res chain seq x y z
N MET A 1 54.60 5.57 42.02
CA MET A 1 55.10 5.08 40.72
C MET A 1 53.89 4.90 39.81
N THR A 2 53.20 5.94 39.29
CA THR A 2 53.58 6.87 38.19
C THR A 2 54.19 6.10 36.99
N ARG A 3 53.66 6.06 35.76
CA ARG A 3 52.97 7.09 34.94
C ARG A 3 52.12 6.45 33.79
N LEU A 4 50.98 7.08 33.47
CA LEU A 4 50.43 7.19 32.11
C LEU A 4 51.22 8.28 31.34
N PRO A 5 51.39 8.20 30.01
CA PRO A 5 50.60 9.05 29.08
C PRO A 5 50.38 8.34 27.69
N ALA A 6 49.66 8.81 26.67
CA ALA A 6 49.41 10.17 26.23
C ALA A 6 48.17 10.26 25.31
N SER A 7 47.44 11.35 25.51
CA SER A 7 46.49 12.01 24.62
C SER A 7 47.13 12.48 23.30
N ARG A 8 46.36 12.44 22.20
CA ARG A 8 46.56 13.32 21.03
C ARG A 8 45.23 13.93 20.60
N THR A 9 45.15 15.23 20.79
CA THR A 9 44.20 16.18 20.21
C THR A 9 44.72 16.69 18.86
N LEU A 10 43.84 17.43 18.16
CA LEU A 10 44.05 18.25 16.94
C LEU A 10 43.88 17.46 15.63
N THR A 11 43.17 17.93 14.59
CA THR A 11 42.76 19.30 14.24
C THR A 11 41.69 19.24 13.15
N THR A 12 40.79 20.20 13.19
CA THR A 12 39.84 20.63 12.16
C THR A 12 40.53 20.94 10.82
N ALA A 13 39.90 20.53 9.70
CA ALA A 13 40.13 21.12 8.39
C ALA A 13 38.78 21.32 7.68
N LEU A 14 38.37 22.59 7.62
CA LEU A 14 37.35 23.15 6.76
C LEU A 14 37.85 23.13 5.31
N LEU A 15 37.06 22.58 4.39
CA LEU A 15 37.18 22.90 2.96
C LEU A 15 35.78 22.85 2.34
N GLY A 16 35.29 24.03 1.99
CA GLY A 16 34.10 24.22 1.18
C GLY A 16 34.44 24.08 -0.31
N ALA A 17 33.46 23.60 -1.07
CA ALA A 17 33.35 23.84 -2.50
C ALA A 17 31.86 23.92 -2.88
N LEU A 18 31.48 25.12 -3.31
CA LEU A 18 30.25 25.47 -4.01
C LEU A 18 30.26 24.88 -5.43
N LEU A 19 29.07 24.48 -5.92
CA LEU A 19 28.49 24.59 -7.28
C LEU A 19 27.35 23.54 -7.37
N ALA A 20 26.07 23.92 -7.27
CA ALA A 20 25.19 24.61 -8.24
C ALA A 20 24.42 23.66 -9.18
N ALA A 21 23.09 23.74 -9.04
CA ALA A 21 21.99 23.37 -9.95
C ALA A 21 21.66 21.88 -10.20
N GLY A 22 20.47 21.49 -9.75
CA GLY A 22 19.80 20.22 -10.06
C GLY A 22 18.56 20.03 -9.18
N SER A 23 17.49 20.75 -9.51
CA SER A 23 16.26 20.94 -8.73
C SER A 23 15.40 19.68 -8.58
N ILE A 24 15.37 19.05 -7.39
CA ILE A 24 14.20 18.35 -6.82
C ILE A 24 14.29 18.42 -5.29
N ALA A 25 13.48 19.27 -4.64
CA ALA A 25 13.40 19.37 -3.18
C ALA A 25 12.23 18.51 -2.66
N PRO A 26 12.41 17.65 -1.64
CA PRO A 26 11.32 17.18 -0.80
C PRO A 26 11.13 18.15 0.37
N ALA A 27 9.86 18.45 0.64
CA ALA A 27 9.41 19.26 1.75
C ALA A 27 9.77 18.64 3.12
N PHE A 28 10.72 19.27 3.82
CA PHE A 28 10.93 19.14 5.26
C PHE A 28 10.96 20.54 5.86
N ALA A 29 9.79 21.07 6.20
CA ALA A 29 9.64 22.31 6.95
C ALA A 29 8.33 22.23 7.73
N GLN A 30 8.29 21.38 8.76
CA GLN A 30 7.15 21.36 9.71
C GLN A 30 7.48 20.74 11.08
N GLN A 31 8.76 20.61 11.42
CA GLN A 31 9.20 19.94 12.66
C GLN A 31 9.96 20.85 13.64
N GLN A 32 10.29 22.09 13.25
CA GLN A 32 10.92 23.07 14.15
C GLN A 32 9.91 23.99 14.87
N ASP A 33 8.72 24.21 14.29
CA ASP A 33 7.71 25.09 14.90
C ASP A 33 7.00 24.45 16.11
N HIS A 34 6.97 23.12 16.17
CA HIS A 34 6.22 22.42 17.21
C HIS A 34 6.94 22.38 18.57
N ASP A 35 8.27 22.52 18.57
CA ASP A 35 9.10 22.54 19.77
C ASP A 35 9.20 23.93 20.40
N GLN A 36 9.19 25.01 19.60
CA GLN A 36 9.12 26.39 20.11
C GLN A 36 7.76 26.66 20.77
N ASP A 37 6.67 26.24 20.13
CA ASP A 37 5.31 26.47 20.65
C ASP A 37 5.04 25.73 21.98
N GLN A 38 5.75 24.63 22.25
CA GLN A 38 5.72 23.94 23.55
C GLN A 38 6.55 24.64 24.62
N GLN A 39 7.69 25.25 24.26
CA GLN A 39 8.52 26.00 25.19
C GLN A 39 7.83 27.30 25.61
N ASP A 40 7.19 28.00 24.69
CA ASP A 40 6.46 29.25 24.97
C ASP A 40 5.24 29.01 25.87
N ARG A 41 4.50 27.91 25.67
CA ARG A 41 3.38 27.53 26.56
C ARG A 41 3.85 27.16 27.97
N ARG A 42 5.06 26.59 28.11
CA ARG A 42 5.65 26.27 29.42
C ARG A 42 6.14 27.53 30.12
N ALA A 43 6.72 28.48 29.38
CA ALA A 43 7.12 29.78 29.89
C ALA A 43 5.90 30.59 30.38
N ALA A 44 4.84 30.68 29.57
CA ALA A 44 3.60 31.37 29.94
C ALA A 44 2.90 30.76 31.17
N ARG A 45 2.93 29.43 31.33
CA ARG A 45 2.40 28.75 32.53
C ARG A 45 3.24 29.00 33.78
N LYS A 46 4.55 29.17 33.63
CA LYS A 46 5.45 29.49 34.75
C LYS A 46 5.21 30.93 35.21
N GLU A 47 5.10 31.86 34.27
CA GLU A 47 4.82 33.27 34.52
C GLU A 47 3.46 33.49 35.20
N GLN A 48 2.41 32.79 34.76
CA GLN A 48 1.11 32.81 35.45
C GLN A 48 1.16 32.24 36.88
N ARG A 49 2.03 31.25 37.12
CA ARG A 49 2.17 30.63 38.45
C ARG A 49 2.94 31.54 39.40
N ASP A 50 3.95 32.24 38.88
CA ASP A 50 4.76 33.19 39.64
C ASP A 50 3.95 34.46 39.98
N GLN A 51 3.16 34.99 39.03
CA GLN A 51 2.21 36.10 39.30
C GLN A 51 1.14 35.75 40.35
N ARG A 52 0.66 34.49 40.35
CA ARG A 52 -0.31 34.01 41.36
C ARG A 52 0.34 33.75 42.73
N ALA A 53 1.64 33.50 42.77
CA ALA A 53 2.42 33.38 43.99
C ALA A 53 2.71 34.77 44.60
N GLU A 54 2.96 35.78 43.76
CA GLU A 54 3.13 37.18 44.19
C GLU A 54 1.83 37.79 44.73
N GLN A 55 0.67 37.51 44.10
CA GLN A 55 -0.63 37.94 44.64
C GLN A 55 -0.99 37.30 45.99
N ARG A 56 -0.43 36.13 46.32
CA ARG A 56 -0.62 35.49 47.63
C ARG A 56 0.28 36.07 48.73
N GLN A 57 1.33 36.81 48.38
CA GLN A 57 2.23 37.45 49.33
C GLN A 57 1.76 38.85 49.78
N GLN A 58 0.69 39.39 49.18
CA GLN A 58 0.13 40.70 49.52
C GLN A 58 -1.19 40.64 50.34
N ALA A 59 -1.56 39.48 50.88
CA ALA A 59 -2.67 39.40 51.83
C ALA A 59 -2.21 39.82 53.24
N PRO A 60 -2.90 40.74 53.94
CA PRO A 60 -2.48 41.20 55.26
C PRO A 60 -2.48 40.05 56.27
N ARG A 61 -1.33 39.87 56.92
CA ARG A 61 -1.06 38.87 57.94
C ARG A 61 -1.85 39.26 59.19
N VAL A 62 -2.92 38.51 59.50
CA VAL A 62 -3.67 38.68 60.76
C VAL A 62 -2.76 38.24 61.91
N GLU A 63 -2.30 39.23 62.67
CA GLU A 63 -1.55 39.07 63.92
C GLU A 63 -2.35 38.22 64.92
N ARG A 64 -1.70 37.18 65.43
CA ARG A 64 -2.12 36.47 66.63
C ARG A 64 -1.35 37.03 67.81
N LEU A 65 -2.06 37.58 68.79
CA LEU A 65 -1.56 37.91 70.13
C LEU A 65 -2.59 37.40 71.18
N PRO A 66 -2.17 37.19 72.44
CA PRO A 66 -2.35 35.91 73.13
C PRO A 66 -3.40 35.93 74.23
N SER A 67 -3.82 34.74 74.65
CA SER A 67 -4.66 34.50 75.83
C SER A 67 -4.05 35.03 77.11
N ARG A 68 -4.84 35.80 77.88
CA ARG A 68 -4.69 35.96 79.32
C ARG A 68 -6.08 36.01 79.96
N ASN A 69 -6.28 35.16 80.98
CA ASN A 69 -7.42 35.18 81.89
C ASN A 69 -7.52 36.53 82.62
N ASP A 70 -8.72 37.09 82.77
CA ASP A 70 -9.42 37.23 84.06
C ASP A 70 -10.82 37.88 83.91
N GLN A 71 -11.71 37.54 84.83
CA GLN A 71 -13.16 37.83 85.03
C GLN A 71 -13.59 39.33 85.08
N PRO A 72 -14.88 39.68 85.38
CA PRO A 72 -16.12 39.52 84.62
C PRO A 72 -16.90 40.87 84.50
N GLN A 73 -18.14 40.83 83.98
CA GLN A 73 -19.28 41.76 84.18
C GLN A 73 -19.73 42.66 83.00
N ARG A 74 -21.04 42.53 82.75
CA ARG A 74 -22.02 43.51 82.26
C ARG A 74 -21.85 44.06 80.84
N HIS A 75 -22.75 43.62 79.94
CA HIS A 75 -23.76 44.47 79.27
C HIS A 75 -24.56 43.67 78.24
N GLU A 76 -25.69 43.09 78.66
CA GLU A 76 -26.73 42.54 77.78
C GLU A 76 -27.77 43.62 77.46
N HIS A 77 -27.52 44.52 76.51
CA HIS A 77 -28.61 45.33 75.90
C HIS A 77 -28.18 46.13 74.64
N TRP A 78 -27.32 45.59 73.76
CA TRP A 78 -26.92 46.29 72.52
C TRP A 78 -26.70 45.37 71.29
N ASP A 79 -27.01 44.08 71.40
CA ASP A 79 -26.55 43.06 70.44
C ASP A 79 -27.59 42.62 69.38
N GLU A 80 -28.88 42.92 69.56
CA GLU A 80 -29.94 42.44 68.64
C GLU A 80 -30.04 43.26 67.34
N GLY A 81 -29.90 44.59 67.41
CA GLY A 81 -29.95 45.46 66.22
C GLY A 81 -28.79 45.22 65.24
N ARG A 82 -27.58 44.91 65.75
CA ARG A 82 -26.42 44.57 64.90
C ARG A 82 -26.55 43.21 64.23
N ARG A 83 -27.16 42.22 64.91
CA ARG A 83 -27.36 40.88 64.34
C ARG A 83 -28.40 40.89 63.21
N GLN A 84 -29.50 41.64 63.36
CA GLN A 84 -30.48 41.79 62.28
C GLN A 84 -29.90 42.51 61.06
N GLN A 85 -29.13 43.59 61.27
CA GLN A 85 -28.49 44.30 60.16
C GLN A 85 -27.43 43.44 59.45
N GLN A 86 -26.74 42.56 60.18
CA GLN A 86 -25.77 41.63 59.62
C GLN A 86 -26.43 40.46 58.87
N GLN A 87 -27.62 40.01 59.30
CA GLN A 87 -28.42 39.01 58.58
C GLN A 87 -28.97 39.57 57.27
N GLN A 88 -29.53 40.78 57.27
CA GLN A 88 -30.04 41.42 56.04
C GLN A 88 -28.92 41.63 55.00
N ARG A 89 -27.70 41.96 55.44
CA ARG A 89 -26.51 42.05 54.56
C ARG A 89 -26.09 40.69 53.99
N ARG A 90 -26.27 39.59 54.73
CA ARG A 90 -26.00 38.23 54.22
C ARG A 90 -27.04 37.80 53.21
N GLU A 91 -28.32 38.06 53.47
CA GLU A 91 -29.41 37.72 52.54
C GLU A 91 -29.27 38.48 51.22
N THR A 92 -28.98 39.79 51.27
CA THR A 92 -28.70 40.58 50.07
C THR A 92 -27.49 40.05 49.29
N LEU A 93 -26.41 39.65 49.97
CA LEU A 93 -25.24 39.07 49.30
C LEU A 93 -25.55 37.73 48.61
N VAL A 94 -26.40 36.90 49.21
CA VAL A 94 -26.82 35.62 48.64
C VAL A 94 -27.72 35.82 47.41
N ILE A 95 -28.65 36.79 47.47
CA ILE A 95 -29.52 37.15 46.34
C ILE A 95 -28.73 37.75 45.18
N ASP A 96 -27.71 38.57 45.45
CA ASP A 96 -26.89 39.14 44.38
C ASP A 96 -25.99 38.08 43.73
N GLN A 97 -25.50 37.13 44.53
CA GLN A 97 -24.70 36.02 44.02
C GLN A 97 -25.53 35.03 43.19
N SER A 98 -26.79 34.79 43.53
CA SER A 98 -27.68 33.96 42.70
C SER A 98 -28.01 34.62 41.36
N ARG A 99 -28.31 35.92 41.36
CA ARG A 99 -28.55 36.69 40.13
C ARG A 99 -27.33 36.74 39.22
N GLN A 100 -26.12 36.78 39.77
CA GLN A 100 -24.90 36.67 38.97
C GLN A 100 -24.72 35.28 38.33
N ARG A 101 -25.09 34.21 39.04
CA ARG A 101 -25.04 32.84 38.50
C ARG A 101 -26.06 32.61 37.39
N GLU A 102 -27.27 33.15 37.52
CA GLU A 102 -28.31 33.08 36.47
C GLU A 102 -27.84 33.79 35.19
N ARG A 103 -27.31 35.01 35.29
CA ARG A 103 -26.77 35.73 34.11
C ARG A 103 -25.60 35.01 33.45
N MET A 104 -24.76 34.33 34.24
CA MET A 104 -23.68 33.48 33.71
C MET A 104 -24.25 32.23 33.00
N ALA A 105 -25.27 31.60 33.57
CA ALA A 105 -25.92 30.43 32.96
C ALA A 105 -26.58 30.80 31.63
N GLU A 106 -27.29 31.93 31.55
CA GLU A 106 -27.89 32.44 30.31
C GLU A 106 -26.84 32.70 29.24
N ARG A 107 -25.72 33.33 29.57
CA ARG A 107 -24.61 33.57 28.62
C ARG A 107 -24.01 32.25 28.09
N VAL A 108 -23.83 31.27 28.97
CA VAL A 108 -23.29 29.95 28.57
C VAL A 108 -24.27 29.21 27.67
N GLU A 109 -25.58 29.29 27.95
CA GLU A 109 -26.59 28.66 27.11
C GLU A 109 -26.68 29.34 25.73
N GLN A 110 -26.63 30.67 25.69
CA GLN A 110 -26.63 31.43 24.44
C GLN A 110 -25.39 31.10 23.58
N GLN A 111 -24.22 31.01 24.21
CA GLN A 111 -22.99 30.61 23.52
C GLN A 111 -23.05 29.17 22.99
N ARG A 112 -23.69 28.25 23.72
CA ARG A 112 -23.95 26.87 23.26
C ARG A 112 -24.86 26.82 22.04
N ARG A 113 -25.93 27.63 22.02
CA ARG A 113 -26.86 27.71 20.88
C ARG A 113 -26.17 28.23 19.62
N GLU A 114 -25.39 29.30 19.74
CA GLU A 114 -24.60 29.82 18.61
C GLU A 114 -23.58 28.78 18.09
N GLN A 115 -22.96 28.02 19.00
CA GLN A 115 -22.01 26.98 18.62
C GLN A 115 -22.70 25.81 17.91
N ALA A 116 -23.91 25.43 18.34
CA ALA A 116 -24.72 24.41 17.69
C ALA A 116 -25.20 24.84 16.30
N GLU A 117 -25.62 26.10 16.13
CA GLU A 117 -25.99 26.64 14.81
C GLU A 117 -24.79 26.67 13.85
N ARG A 118 -23.61 27.06 14.32
CA ARG A 118 -22.39 27.02 13.48
C ARG A 118 -22.05 25.60 13.04
N GLN A 119 -22.22 24.61 13.92
CA GLN A 119 -21.99 23.20 13.58
C GLN A 119 -23.04 22.69 12.59
N ALA A 120 -24.31 23.06 12.74
CA ALA A 120 -25.36 22.69 11.79
C ALA A 120 -25.06 23.22 10.38
N ARG A 121 -24.72 24.52 10.26
CA ARG A 121 -24.34 25.13 8.98
C ARG A 121 -23.14 24.46 8.32
N GLN A 122 -22.11 24.12 9.11
CA GLN A 122 -20.96 23.38 8.58
C GLN A 122 -21.32 21.98 8.08
N HIS A 123 -22.29 21.33 8.72
CA HIS A 123 -22.74 20.00 8.33
C HIS A 123 -23.55 20.05 7.03
N ASP A 124 -24.36 21.08 6.85
CA ASP A 124 -25.13 21.33 5.62
C ASP A 124 -24.20 21.66 4.44
N ASP A 125 -23.23 22.58 4.63
CA ASP A 125 -22.21 22.91 3.62
C ASP A 125 -21.39 21.67 3.21
N ALA A 126 -21.06 20.81 4.19
CA ALA A 126 -20.32 19.57 3.91
C ALA A 126 -21.17 18.56 3.13
N ALA A 127 -22.47 18.49 3.40
CA ALA A 127 -23.41 17.64 2.69
C ALA A 127 -23.61 18.12 1.24
N GLU A 128 -23.68 19.43 1.01
CA GLU A 128 -23.81 20.02 -0.31
C GLU A 128 -22.56 19.75 -1.16
N ARG A 129 -21.36 20.01 -0.64
CA ARG A 129 -20.09 19.67 -1.31
C ARG A 129 -19.95 18.17 -1.59
N ALA A 130 -20.54 17.32 -0.76
CA ALA A 130 -20.55 15.88 -0.99
C ALA A 130 -21.47 15.48 -2.15
N ARG A 131 -22.60 16.18 -2.35
CA ARG A 131 -23.49 15.98 -3.49
C ARG A 131 -22.83 16.43 -4.79
N GLU A 132 -22.23 17.62 -4.81
CA GLU A 132 -21.49 18.13 -5.98
C GLU A 132 -20.37 17.16 -6.42
N ARG A 133 -19.59 16.64 -5.46
CA ARG A 133 -18.55 15.65 -5.75
C ARG A 133 -19.12 14.36 -6.35
N ARG A 134 -20.27 13.89 -5.87
CA ARG A 134 -20.92 12.69 -6.43
C ARG A 134 -21.39 12.92 -7.86
N GLU A 135 -21.93 14.10 -8.16
CA GLU A 135 -22.35 14.47 -9.52
C GLU A 135 -21.15 14.56 -10.47
N GLN A 136 -20.06 15.20 -10.05
CA GLN A 136 -18.82 15.25 -10.84
C GLN A 136 -18.24 13.85 -11.12
N ILE A 137 -18.27 12.95 -10.14
CA ILE A 137 -17.81 11.56 -10.31
C ILE A 137 -18.72 10.81 -11.30
N ALA A 138 -20.04 11.00 -11.20
CA ALA A 138 -20.99 10.38 -12.12
C ALA A 138 -20.82 10.90 -13.55
N GLU A 139 -20.54 12.19 -13.73
CA GLU A 139 -20.28 12.80 -15.03
C GLU A 139 -18.95 12.32 -15.64
N GLN A 140 -17.87 12.26 -14.85
CA GLN A 140 -16.61 11.64 -15.30
C GLN A 140 -16.78 10.17 -15.66
N GLY A 141 -17.64 9.43 -14.94
CA GLY A 141 -18.00 8.06 -15.26
C GLY A 141 -18.63 7.95 -16.66
N ARG A 142 -19.62 8.80 -16.96
CA ARG A 142 -20.28 8.86 -18.27
C ARG A 142 -19.30 9.19 -19.40
N GLN A 143 -18.43 10.18 -19.20
CA GLN A 143 -17.41 10.54 -20.20
C GLN A 143 -16.42 9.39 -20.47
N ARG A 144 -16.01 8.63 -19.45
CA ARG A 144 -15.14 7.45 -19.61
C ARG A 144 -15.83 6.32 -20.37
N GLU A 145 -17.13 6.13 -20.13
CA GLU A 145 -17.91 5.13 -20.83
C GLU A 145 -18.10 5.48 -22.32
N GLU A 146 -18.35 6.75 -22.64
CA GLU A 146 -18.38 7.19 -24.04
C GLU A 146 -17.01 7.04 -24.73
N ALA A 147 -15.93 7.40 -24.04
CA ALA A 147 -14.58 7.22 -24.58
C ALA A 147 -14.25 5.75 -24.84
N SER A 148 -14.68 4.84 -23.95
CA SER A 148 -14.46 3.40 -24.14
C SER A 148 -15.30 2.84 -25.29
N ARG A 149 -16.55 3.30 -25.45
CA ARG A 149 -17.41 2.94 -26.60
C ARG A 149 -16.79 3.38 -27.92
N ARG A 150 -16.30 4.63 -28.02
CA ARG A 150 -15.61 5.13 -29.22
C ARG A 150 -14.35 4.32 -29.54
N LEU A 151 -13.57 3.95 -28.52
CA LEU A 151 -12.38 3.13 -28.71
C LEU A 151 -12.74 1.71 -29.20
N ALA A 152 -13.82 1.13 -28.68
CA ALA A 152 -14.31 -0.18 -29.09
C ALA A 152 -14.83 -0.18 -30.54
N GLU A 153 -15.53 0.87 -30.97
CA GLU A 153 -15.94 1.05 -32.37
C GLU A 153 -14.72 1.16 -33.30
N ARG A 154 -13.73 1.99 -32.95
CA ARG A 154 -12.50 2.14 -33.72
C ARG A 154 -11.73 0.81 -33.86
N ASN A 155 -11.68 0.01 -32.80
CA ASN A 155 -11.06 -1.31 -32.84
C ASN A 155 -11.85 -2.31 -33.70
N ARG A 156 -13.19 -2.23 -33.70
CA ARG A 156 -14.02 -3.06 -34.60
C ARG A 156 -13.79 -2.72 -36.06
N GLU A 157 -13.74 -1.43 -36.39
CA GLU A 157 -13.44 -0.96 -37.75
C GLU A 157 -12.06 -1.41 -38.22
N ALA A 158 -11.04 -1.26 -37.36
CA ALA A 158 -9.67 -1.73 -37.64
C ALA A 158 -9.60 -3.26 -37.82
N GLY A 159 -10.38 -4.02 -37.05
CA GLY A 159 -10.46 -5.47 -37.22
C GLY A 159 -11.12 -5.89 -38.53
N GLN A 160 -12.17 -5.17 -38.96
CA GLN A 160 -12.84 -5.42 -40.23
C GLN A 160 -11.96 -5.08 -41.44
N SER A 161 -11.19 -3.99 -41.39
CA SER A 161 -10.26 -3.64 -42.46
C SER A 161 -9.12 -4.67 -42.58
N GLN A 162 -8.55 -5.13 -41.46
CA GLN A 162 -7.55 -6.22 -41.49
C GLN A 162 -8.11 -7.53 -42.06
N GLN A 163 -9.36 -7.88 -41.75
CA GLN A 163 -9.99 -9.07 -42.34
C GLN A 163 -10.19 -8.94 -43.85
N ARG A 164 -10.57 -7.75 -44.34
CA ARG A 164 -10.72 -7.49 -45.79
C ARG A 164 -9.37 -7.60 -46.50
N GLU A 165 -8.32 -7.03 -45.94
CA GLU A 165 -6.96 -7.10 -46.50
C GLU A 165 -6.43 -8.55 -46.54
N GLN A 166 -6.67 -9.34 -45.49
CA GLN A 166 -6.34 -10.76 -45.49
C GLN A 166 -7.14 -11.57 -46.52
N ALA A 167 -8.42 -11.24 -46.73
CA ALA A 167 -9.25 -11.88 -47.73
C ALA A 167 -8.79 -11.56 -49.16
N GLU A 168 -8.40 -10.31 -49.43
CA GLU A 168 -7.82 -9.90 -50.70
C GLU A 168 -6.49 -10.59 -50.96
N LEU A 169 -5.58 -10.62 -49.99
CA LEU A 169 -4.30 -11.35 -50.10
C LEU A 169 -4.50 -12.83 -50.40
N ARG A 170 -5.50 -13.48 -49.79
CA ARG A 170 -5.85 -14.87 -50.09
C ARG A 170 -6.32 -15.06 -51.53
N ARG A 171 -7.21 -14.19 -52.02
CA ARG A 171 -7.67 -14.23 -53.43
C ARG A 171 -6.51 -14.05 -54.41
N THR A 172 -5.59 -13.12 -54.13
CA THR A 172 -4.43 -12.87 -55.00
C THR A 172 -3.47 -14.06 -55.02
N MET A 173 -3.27 -14.72 -53.87
CA MET A 173 -2.46 -15.94 -53.78
C MET A 173 -3.10 -17.11 -54.53
N GLU A 174 -4.42 -17.23 -54.49
CA GLU A 174 -5.18 -18.26 -55.20
C GLU A 174 -5.09 -18.07 -56.72
N GLN A 175 -5.29 -16.85 -57.22
CA GLN A 175 -5.11 -16.51 -58.65
C GLN A 175 -3.69 -16.80 -59.14
N ARG A 176 -2.66 -16.50 -58.33
CA ARG A 176 -1.26 -16.85 -58.67
C ARG A 176 -1.04 -18.36 -58.74
N ARG A 177 -1.66 -19.13 -57.86
CA ARG A 177 -1.58 -20.60 -57.88
C ARG A 177 -2.24 -21.17 -59.13
N GLU A 178 -3.42 -20.69 -59.50
CA GLU A 178 -4.13 -21.12 -60.71
C GLU A 178 -3.35 -20.80 -61.98
N ALA A 179 -2.81 -19.58 -62.10
CA ALA A 179 -1.96 -19.19 -63.23
C ALA A 179 -0.68 -20.04 -63.33
N GLY A 180 -0.09 -20.41 -62.18
CA GLY A 180 1.06 -21.31 -62.13
C GLY A 180 0.72 -22.73 -62.59
N GLN A 181 -0.46 -23.25 -62.21
CA GLN A 181 -0.92 -24.57 -62.66
C GLN A 181 -1.22 -24.62 -64.15
N GLN A 182 -1.79 -23.55 -64.72
CA GLN A 182 -1.99 -23.43 -66.17
C GLN A 182 -0.67 -23.43 -66.94
N ARG A 183 0.31 -22.61 -66.52
CA ARG A 183 1.64 -22.59 -67.16
C ARG A 183 2.35 -23.95 -67.13
N ASN A 184 2.20 -24.71 -66.04
CA ASN A 184 2.76 -26.06 -65.96
C ASN A 184 2.02 -27.06 -66.88
N ARG A 185 0.70 -26.93 -67.02
CA ARG A 185 -0.08 -27.75 -67.97
C ARG A 185 0.32 -27.46 -69.43
N ASP A 186 0.49 -26.19 -69.77
CA ASP A 186 0.89 -25.79 -71.12
C ASP A 186 2.32 -26.24 -71.44
N SER A 187 3.25 -26.07 -70.49
CA SER A 187 4.63 -26.54 -70.63
C SER A 187 4.71 -28.06 -70.81
N SER A 188 3.95 -28.82 -70.01
CA SER A 188 3.92 -30.29 -70.11
C SER A 188 3.17 -30.80 -71.35
N ALA A 189 2.25 -30.03 -71.93
CA ALA A 189 1.66 -30.33 -73.24
C ALA A 189 2.67 -30.09 -74.37
N GLN A 190 3.44 -29.02 -74.29
CA GLN A 190 4.49 -28.70 -75.26
C GLN A 190 5.64 -29.72 -75.22
N GLU A 191 6.02 -30.16 -74.02
CA GLU A 191 7.03 -31.22 -73.83
C GLU A 191 6.60 -32.56 -74.43
N ARG A 192 5.32 -32.93 -74.28
CA ARG A 192 4.74 -34.12 -74.92
C ARG A 192 4.78 -34.02 -76.44
N MET A 193 4.47 -32.86 -77.02
CA MET A 193 4.53 -32.67 -78.46
C MET A 193 5.97 -32.77 -79.00
N ILE A 194 6.95 -32.24 -78.28
CA ILE A 194 8.37 -32.35 -78.66
C ILE A 194 8.84 -33.80 -78.56
N ALA A 195 8.46 -34.50 -77.48
CA ALA A 195 8.78 -35.92 -77.29
C ALA A 195 8.15 -36.79 -78.39
N GLU A 196 6.90 -36.51 -78.78
CA GLU A 196 6.22 -37.26 -79.84
C GLU A 196 6.81 -36.97 -81.23
N ALA A 197 7.23 -35.73 -81.50
CA ALA A 197 7.93 -35.36 -82.73
C ALA A 197 9.29 -36.10 -82.83
N ARG A 198 10.06 -36.13 -81.73
CA ARG A 198 11.33 -36.87 -81.65
C ARG A 198 11.12 -38.36 -81.83
N ALA A 199 10.10 -38.95 -81.20
CA ALA A 199 9.80 -40.37 -81.35
C ALA A 199 9.39 -40.74 -82.79
N ARG A 200 8.72 -39.83 -83.53
CA ARG A 200 8.42 -40.03 -84.95
C ARG A 200 9.66 -39.93 -85.83
N GLU A 201 10.59 -39.05 -85.49
CA GLU A 201 11.87 -38.90 -86.18
C GLU A 201 12.78 -40.11 -85.93
N GLU A 202 12.86 -40.59 -84.69
CA GLU A 202 13.57 -41.84 -84.34
C GLU A 202 12.99 -43.06 -85.04
N ARG A 203 11.65 -43.16 -85.18
CA ARG A 203 11.03 -44.25 -85.94
C ARG A 203 11.39 -44.18 -87.43
N ARG A 204 11.44 -42.98 -88.01
CA ARG A 204 11.89 -42.78 -89.42
C ARG A 204 13.38 -43.10 -89.58
N ALA A 205 14.21 -42.78 -88.59
CA ALA A 205 15.63 -43.13 -88.59
C ALA A 205 15.85 -44.65 -88.39
N ALA A 206 15.04 -45.31 -87.56
CA ALA A 206 15.10 -46.75 -87.31
C ALA A 206 14.66 -47.60 -88.52
N ASP A 207 13.71 -47.09 -89.33
CA ASP A 207 13.31 -47.76 -90.59
C ASP A 207 14.36 -47.54 -91.71
N ALA A 208 15.14 -46.46 -91.65
CA ALA A 208 16.26 -46.20 -92.57
C ALA A 208 17.56 -46.96 -92.22
N ALA A 209 17.67 -47.48 -90.99
CA ALA A 209 18.85 -48.18 -90.47
C ALA A 209 18.72 -49.73 -90.49
N ARG A 210 17.74 -50.30 -91.20
CA ARG A 210 17.63 -51.76 -91.44
C ARG A 210 18.46 -52.25 -92.63
N GLY A 211 19.64 -51.65 -92.81
CA GLY A 211 20.67 -52.10 -93.73
C GLY A 211 22.02 -51.92 -93.04
N GLU A 212 22.64 -53.05 -92.69
CA GLU A 212 24.03 -53.21 -92.24
C GLU A 212 24.39 -52.93 -90.78
N GLY A 213 25.06 -53.91 -90.17
CA GLY A 213 26.22 -53.63 -89.33
C GLY A 213 26.11 -53.91 -87.84
N ARG A 214 26.47 -55.14 -87.44
CA ARG A 214 26.88 -55.51 -86.07
C ARG A 214 28.09 -54.69 -85.61
N ASN A 215 28.22 -54.34 -84.33
CA ASN A 215 28.91 -55.09 -83.26
C ASN A 215 29.40 -54.13 -82.14
N ASP A 216 29.50 -54.68 -80.91
CA ASP A 216 30.35 -54.23 -79.78
C ASP A 216 29.98 -52.89 -79.09
N ARG A 217 30.10 -52.64 -77.76
CA ARG A 217 30.60 -53.35 -76.57
C ARG A 217 30.66 -52.32 -75.40
N TYR A 218 30.35 -52.75 -74.17
CA TYR A 218 30.68 -52.22 -72.81
C TYR A 218 30.13 -50.88 -72.26
N ASP A 219 29.46 -50.96 -71.09
CA ASP A 219 29.76 -50.37 -69.75
C ASP A 219 29.30 -48.89 -69.59
N ASP A 220 28.78 -48.37 -68.48
CA ASP A 220 28.99 -48.67 -67.06
C ASP A 220 27.90 -47.94 -66.20
N ARG A 221 27.62 -48.48 -65.00
CA ARG A 221 27.10 -47.86 -63.73
C ARG A 221 25.74 -47.12 -63.71
N ARG A 222 24.71 -47.58 -62.98
CA ARG A 222 24.54 -47.97 -61.55
C ARG A 222 24.29 -46.78 -60.61
N ASP A 223 23.07 -46.80 -60.08
CA ASP A 223 22.53 -46.31 -58.83
C ASP A 223 23.49 -45.71 -57.79
N GLU A 224 23.09 -44.60 -57.17
CA GLU A 224 23.18 -44.45 -55.72
C GLU A 224 22.16 -43.45 -55.16
N ARG A 225 21.26 -43.99 -54.32
CA ARG A 225 20.48 -43.29 -53.29
C ARG A 225 21.39 -42.98 -52.11
N PHE A 226 21.26 -41.82 -51.47
CA PHE A 226 21.56 -41.68 -50.03
C PHE A 226 20.69 -40.59 -49.37
N ASP A 227 19.93 -41.06 -48.38
CA ASP A 227 19.08 -40.33 -47.44
C ASP A 227 19.89 -39.57 -46.35
N ASP A 228 19.20 -38.60 -45.76
CA ASP A 228 19.19 -38.18 -44.35
C ASP A 228 20.48 -37.81 -43.58
N ARG A 229 20.48 -36.57 -43.09
CA ARG A 229 20.98 -36.13 -41.75
C ARG A 229 20.61 -34.65 -41.55
N ARG A 230 19.51 -34.34 -40.86
CA ARG A 230 19.34 -34.20 -39.40
C ARG A 230 20.02 -32.95 -38.81
N ASP A 231 19.13 -32.12 -38.27
CA ASP A 231 19.35 -30.97 -37.40
C ASP A 231 20.38 -31.21 -36.28
N GLU A 232 21.10 -30.14 -35.92
CA GLU A 232 21.56 -29.75 -34.57
C GLU A 232 22.90 -28.98 -34.63
N ARG A 233 22.85 -27.64 -34.53
CA ARG A 233 23.92 -26.81 -33.93
C ARG A 233 23.27 -25.61 -33.25
N PHE A 234 22.82 -25.78 -32.00
CA PHE A 234 23.54 -25.42 -30.79
C PHE A 234 23.88 -23.93 -30.67
N ASP A 235 22.97 -23.25 -29.97
CA ASP A 235 23.21 -22.09 -29.11
C ASP A 235 24.45 -22.30 -28.24
N ASP A 236 25.42 -21.40 -28.33
CA ASP A 236 26.48 -21.26 -27.34
C ASP A 236 26.55 -19.82 -26.80
N ARG A 237 26.13 -19.71 -25.54
CA ARG A 237 26.80 -18.95 -24.46
C ARG A 237 27.22 -17.50 -24.75
N ARG A 238 26.42 -16.57 -24.24
CA ARG A 238 26.95 -15.38 -23.55
C ARG A 238 26.36 -15.25 -22.15
N ASP A 239 27.21 -15.56 -21.20
CA ASP A 239 27.10 -15.35 -19.77
C ASP A 239 27.49 -13.87 -19.51
N ASP A 240 26.52 -12.96 -19.54
CA ASP A 240 26.68 -11.59 -19.05
C ASP A 240 25.86 -11.41 -17.77
N ARG A 241 26.50 -11.78 -16.66
CA ARG A 241 26.09 -11.47 -15.30
C ARG A 241 26.09 -9.95 -15.09
N ARG A 242 24.94 -9.30 -15.34
CA ARG A 242 24.44 -8.05 -14.71
C ARG A 242 23.08 -7.76 -15.34
N ASP A 243 22.02 -7.82 -14.54
CA ASP A 243 20.58 -7.71 -14.88
C ASP A 243 19.91 -9.00 -15.42
N ALA A 244 19.63 -9.94 -14.51
CA ALA A 244 18.81 -11.13 -14.74
C ALA A 244 17.34 -10.76 -15.06
N ARG A 245 17.11 -10.26 -16.27
CA ARG A 245 15.79 -9.99 -16.81
C ARG A 245 15.16 -11.29 -17.31
N ILE A 246 13.95 -11.58 -16.86
CA ILE A 246 13.18 -12.74 -17.33
C ILE A 246 12.71 -12.51 -18.78
N ALA A 247 12.44 -13.61 -19.50
CA ALA A 247 11.90 -13.56 -20.86
C ALA A 247 10.56 -12.80 -20.90
N ARG A 248 10.30 -12.08 -22.00
CA ARG A 248 9.12 -11.21 -22.17
C ARG A 248 7.79 -11.94 -21.95
N ASP A 249 7.69 -13.18 -22.40
CA ASP A 249 6.48 -14.01 -22.21
C ASP A 249 6.28 -14.38 -20.73
N GLN A 250 7.37 -14.62 -19.99
CA GLN A 250 7.28 -14.84 -18.53
C GLN A 250 6.87 -13.57 -17.80
N GLN A 251 7.38 -12.40 -18.22
CA GLN A 251 6.98 -11.10 -17.71
C GLN A 251 5.47 -10.86 -17.93
N GLN A 252 4.96 -11.11 -19.13
CA GLN A 252 3.53 -10.97 -19.43
C GLN A 252 2.66 -11.88 -18.55
N ARG A 253 3.03 -13.15 -18.41
CA ARG A 253 2.32 -14.09 -17.52
C ARG A 253 2.27 -13.58 -16.07
N ARG A 254 3.38 -13.05 -15.56
CA ARG A 254 3.46 -12.49 -14.20
C ARG A 254 2.57 -11.25 -14.04
N ILE A 255 2.57 -10.35 -15.02
CA ILE A 255 1.72 -9.16 -15.03
C ILE A 255 0.23 -9.55 -15.06
N GLU A 256 -0.15 -10.51 -15.89
CA GLU A 256 -1.53 -11.00 -15.96
C GLU A 256 -1.98 -11.64 -14.65
N GLN A 257 -1.13 -12.48 -14.05
CA GLN A 257 -1.40 -13.07 -12.74
C GLN A 257 -1.63 -11.99 -11.69
N GLN A 258 -0.78 -10.96 -11.67
CA GLN A 258 -0.89 -9.88 -10.71
C GLN A 258 -2.15 -9.03 -10.89
N ARG A 259 -2.54 -8.75 -12.14
CA ARG A 259 -3.79 -8.04 -12.44
C ARG A 259 -5.01 -8.79 -11.93
N ARG A 260 -5.03 -10.12 -12.08
CA ARG A 260 -6.12 -10.95 -11.54
C ARG A 260 -6.18 -10.87 -10.02
N GLN A 261 -5.04 -11.01 -9.34
CA GLN A 261 -4.95 -10.91 -7.88
C GLN A 261 -5.36 -9.52 -7.37
N ALA A 262 -4.92 -8.45 -8.03
CA ALA A 262 -5.29 -7.09 -7.66
C ALA A 262 -6.78 -6.82 -7.87
N ALA A 263 -7.38 -7.35 -8.95
CA ALA A 263 -8.83 -7.24 -9.19
C ALA A 263 -9.66 -8.03 -8.16
N GLU A 264 -9.21 -9.23 -7.78
CA GLU A 264 -9.82 -10.01 -6.70
C GLU A 264 -9.76 -9.26 -5.37
N TRP A 265 -8.59 -8.72 -5.02
CA TRP A 265 -8.40 -7.90 -3.84
C TRP A 265 -9.36 -6.71 -3.79
N GLN A 266 -9.48 -5.95 -4.88
CA GLN A 266 -10.38 -4.80 -4.95
C GLN A 266 -11.85 -5.20 -4.76
N ARG A 267 -12.27 -6.37 -5.23
CA ARG A 267 -13.64 -6.87 -5.00
C ARG A 267 -13.92 -7.17 -3.54
N HIS A 268 -12.96 -7.78 -2.83
CA HIS A 268 -13.11 -8.10 -1.40
C HIS A 268 -13.04 -6.88 -0.49
N GLU A 269 -12.60 -5.73 -1.01
CA GLU A 269 -12.40 -4.52 -0.21
C GLU A 269 -13.71 -3.83 0.20
N HIS A 270 -14.75 -3.94 -0.61
CA HIS A 270 -16.02 -3.24 -0.38
C HIS A 270 -16.71 -3.66 0.93
N ASP A 271 -16.54 -4.91 1.39
CA ASP A 271 -17.30 -5.47 2.51
C ASP A 271 -16.72 -5.13 3.90
N ARG A 272 -15.53 -4.53 3.96
CA ARG A 272 -14.84 -4.25 5.23
C ARG A 272 -15.58 -3.26 6.13
N ARG A 273 -16.19 -2.24 5.53
CA ARG A 273 -16.89 -1.20 6.31
C ARG A 273 -18.07 -1.79 7.06
N THR A 274 -18.88 -2.62 6.40
CA THR A 274 -20.02 -3.28 7.02
C THR A 274 -19.58 -4.22 8.14
N ALA A 275 -18.53 -5.01 7.91
CA ALA A 275 -17.97 -5.90 8.92
C ALA A 275 -17.45 -5.13 10.15
N LEU A 276 -16.80 -3.99 9.95
CA LEU A 276 -16.33 -3.11 11.02
C LEU A 276 -17.50 -2.53 11.83
N GLU A 277 -18.55 -2.03 11.17
CA GLU A 277 -19.70 -1.45 11.84
C GLU A 277 -20.42 -2.48 12.72
N GLN A 278 -20.59 -3.71 12.23
CA GLN A 278 -21.14 -4.82 13.01
C GLN A 278 -20.26 -5.13 14.23
N ARG A 279 -18.94 -5.20 14.04
CA ARG A 279 -17.98 -5.48 15.11
C ARG A 279 -17.96 -4.39 16.18
N ASN A 280 -18.02 -3.13 15.79
CA ASN A 280 -18.06 -2.00 16.73
C ASN A 280 -19.29 -2.07 17.65
N ARG A 281 -20.45 -2.47 17.14
CA ARG A 281 -21.67 -2.68 17.96
C ARG A 281 -21.49 -3.81 18.97
N GLU A 282 -20.80 -4.89 18.61
CA GLU A 282 -20.45 -5.97 19.54
C GLU A 282 -19.54 -5.47 20.67
N LEU A 283 -18.52 -4.68 20.34
CA LEU A 283 -17.60 -4.12 21.34
C LEU A 283 -18.30 -3.18 22.31
N GLU A 284 -19.25 -2.38 21.83
CA GLU A 284 -20.05 -1.48 22.66
C GLU A 284 -20.88 -2.24 23.69
N ARG A 285 -21.54 -3.33 23.28
CA ARG A 285 -22.30 -4.21 24.18
C ARG A 285 -21.42 -4.80 25.28
N HIS A 286 -20.19 -5.15 24.95
CA HIS A 286 -19.21 -5.71 25.90
C HIS A 286 -18.38 -4.64 26.63
N ARG A 287 -18.67 -3.34 26.45
CA ARG A 287 -17.91 -2.21 27.04
C ARG A 287 -16.41 -2.27 26.75
N ARG A 288 -16.01 -2.80 25.59
CA ARG A 288 -14.61 -2.90 25.15
C ARG A 288 -14.17 -1.61 24.46
N HIS A 289 -13.97 -0.57 25.27
CA HIS A 289 -13.76 0.80 24.78
C HIS A 289 -12.41 0.97 24.09
N GLU A 290 -11.34 0.40 24.64
CA GLU A 290 -9.99 0.51 24.05
C GLU A 290 -9.90 -0.32 22.78
N GLN A 291 -10.53 -1.49 22.78
CA GLN A 291 -10.59 -2.31 21.58
C GLN A 291 -11.36 -1.64 20.44
N ARG A 292 -12.43 -0.90 20.76
CA ARG A 292 -13.19 -0.13 19.76
C ARG A 292 -12.34 1.00 19.21
N ARG A 293 -11.61 1.71 20.06
CA ARG A 293 -10.68 2.76 19.64
C ARG A 293 -9.61 2.21 18.71
N TYR A 294 -8.99 1.09 19.08
CA TYR A 294 -8.04 0.38 18.22
C TYR A 294 -8.63 0.04 16.84
N GLN A 295 -9.85 -0.51 16.78
CA GLN A 295 -10.50 -0.86 15.51
C GLN A 295 -10.77 0.36 14.63
N GLN A 296 -11.20 1.48 15.23
CA GLN A 296 -11.38 2.74 14.51
C GLN A 296 -10.06 3.28 13.98
N ASP A 297 -9.00 3.24 14.78
CA ASP A 297 -7.67 3.68 14.40
C ASP A 297 -7.08 2.82 13.29
N TYR A 298 -7.22 1.50 13.37
CA TYR A 298 -6.84 0.54 12.34
C TYR A 298 -7.50 0.90 11.00
N TYR A 299 -8.83 1.07 11.01
CA TYR A 299 -9.58 1.37 9.80
C TYR A 299 -9.21 2.73 9.20
N ARG A 300 -9.01 3.75 10.04
CA ARG A 300 -8.56 5.08 9.59
C ARG A 300 -7.18 5.03 8.94
N ARG A 301 -6.21 4.34 9.57
CA ARG A 301 -4.86 4.15 8.99
C ARG A 301 -4.92 3.40 7.67
N TRP A 302 -5.75 2.35 7.63
CA TRP A 302 -5.96 1.57 6.42
C TRP A 302 -6.56 2.40 5.29
N LEU A 303 -7.59 3.23 5.56
CA LEU A 303 -8.16 4.16 4.55
C LEU A 303 -7.13 5.16 4.03
N ALA A 304 -6.31 5.74 4.92
CA ALA A 304 -5.26 6.67 4.52
C ALA A 304 -4.22 5.99 3.61
N GLN A 305 -3.88 4.74 3.91
CA GLN A 305 -2.99 3.93 3.10
C GLN A 305 -3.61 3.59 1.73
N GLN A 306 -4.89 3.19 1.71
CA GLN A 306 -5.62 2.92 0.48
C GLN A 306 -5.71 4.15 -0.43
N ALA A 307 -5.95 5.34 0.14
CA ALA A 307 -5.98 6.59 -0.61
C ALA A 307 -4.63 6.88 -1.30
N ARG A 308 -3.51 6.64 -0.61
CA ARG A 308 -2.15 6.79 -1.18
C ARG A 308 -1.91 5.86 -2.36
N TRP A 309 -2.35 4.60 -2.25
CA TRP A 309 -2.19 3.63 -3.33
C TRP A 309 -3.12 3.89 -4.50
N ASN A 310 -4.37 4.29 -4.26
CA ASN A 310 -5.31 4.66 -5.31
C ASN A 310 -4.83 5.90 -6.09
N ALA A 311 -4.12 6.82 -5.43
CA ALA A 311 -3.49 7.97 -6.08
C ALA A 311 -2.28 7.59 -6.93
N THR A 312 -1.61 6.47 -6.61
CA THR A 312 -0.43 6.00 -7.33
C THR A 312 -0.86 5.11 -8.50
N ARG A 313 -0.68 5.58 -9.73
CA ARG A 313 -0.87 4.71 -10.91
C ARG A 313 0.25 3.68 -10.94
N HIS A 314 -0.08 2.41 -10.66
CA HIS A 314 0.88 1.33 -10.72
C HIS A 314 1.20 0.98 -12.18
N ASP A 315 2.46 1.08 -12.56
CA ASP A 315 2.95 0.74 -13.89
C ASP A 315 3.70 -0.60 -13.86
N TYR A 316 3.01 -1.64 -14.32
CA TYR A 316 3.51 -3.01 -14.40
C TYR A 316 4.73 -3.16 -15.33
N TYR A 317 4.93 -2.25 -16.30
CA TYR A 317 6.01 -2.38 -17.27
C TYR A 317 7.33 -1.76 -16.79
N SER A 318 7.26 -0.75 -15.93
CA SER A 318 8.43 -0.10 -15.33
C SER A 318 8.83 -0.70 -13.99
N ASP A 319 7.93 -1.43 -13.31
CA ASP A 319 8.21 -2.02 -12.01
C ASP A 319 9.19 -3.21 -12.09
N PRO A 320 10.36 -3.12 -11.42
CA PRO A 320 11.37 -4.18 -11.38
C PRO A 320 10.89 -5.54 -10.91
N TYR A 321 9.82 -5.62 -10.13
CA TYR A 321 9.27 -6.90 -9.72
C TYR A 321 8.91 -7.80 -10.91
N TYR A 322 8.43 -7.23 -12.01
CA TYR A 322 7.92 -8.05 -13.12
C TYR A 322 8.99 -8.57 -14.05
N TYR A 323 10.15 -7.93 -14.12
CA TYR A 323 11.24 -8.38 -15.00
C TYR A 323 12.43 -8.97 -14.24
N THR A 324 12.55 -8.80 -12.92
CA THR A 324 13.62 -9.44 -12.16
C THR A 324 13.38 -10.93 -11.91
N ALA A 325 14.45 -11.73 -12.08
CA ALA A 325 14.45 -13.14 -11.75
C ALA A 325 14.15 -13.39 -10.26
N TYR A 326 13.64 -14.58 -9.95
CA TYR A 326 13.45 -15.01 -8.57
C TYR A 326 14.80 -15.25 -7.91
N ASN A 327 14.98 -14.71 -6.70
CA ASN A 327 16.20 -14.83 -5.92
C ASN A 327 15.94 -15.13 -4.43
N HIS A 328 14.67 -15.32 -4.07
CA HIS A 328 14.26 -15.71 -2.72
C HIS A 328 13.27 -16.88 -2.82
N ARG A 329 13.32 -17.76 -1.83
CA ARG A 329 12.37 -18.85 -1.63
C ARG A 329 11.77 -18.76 -0.24
N TYR A 330 10.46 -18.95 -0.13
CA TYR A 330 9.72 -18.90 1.13
C TYR A 330 8.73 -20.06 1.25
N SER A 331 8.34 -20.39 2.48
CA SER A 331 7.41 -21.48 2.76
C SER A 331 6.03 -20.96 3.18
N TYR A 332 4.97 -21.47 2.56
CA TYR A 332 3.60 -21.17 2.96
C TYR A 332 2.76 -22.44 2.83
N GLY A 333 1.96 -22.77 3.86
CA GLY A 333 1.11 -23.96 3.84
C GLY A 333 1.86 -25.28 3.56
N GLY A 334 3.13 -25.40 3.98
CA GLY A 334 3.98 -26.57 3.72
C GLY A 334 4.59 -26.65 2.32
N HIS A 335 4.28 -25.69 1.44
CA HIS A 335 4.80 -25.62 0.08
C HIS A 335 5.84 -24.52 -0.04
N TRP A 336 6.74 -24.67 -1.00
CA TRP A 336 7.77 -23.69 -1.27
C TRP A 336 7.41 -22.84 -2.48
N TYR A 337 7.59 -21.54 -2.35
CA TYR A 337 7.31 -20.54 -3.36
C TYR A 337 8.55 -19.70 -3.62
N ASN A 338 8.66 -19.23 -4.85
CA ASN A 338 9.76 -18.38 -5.29
C ASN A 338 9.29 -16.94 -5.45
N THR A 339 10.13 -16.01 -5.06
CA THR A 339 9.90 -14.58 -5.25
C THR A 339 11.22 -13.85 -5.48
N ASN A 340 11.14 -12.59 -5.86
CA ASN A 340 12.30 -11.72 -5.97
C ASN A 340 12.48 -10.90 -4.69
N ARG A 341 13.47 -10.01 -4.67
CA ARG A 341 13.75 -9.13 -3.54
C ARG A 341 12.53 -8.29 -3.14
N TYR A 342 11.76 -7.78 -4.09
CA TYR A 342 10.61 -6.92 -3.83
C TYR A 342 9.47 -7.68 -3.14
N GLY A 343 9.17 -8.91 -3.59
CA GLY A 343 8.20 -9.76 -2.90
C GLY A 343 8.71 -10.22 -1.53
N ALA A 344 9.99 -10.50 -1.38
CA ALA A 344 10.59 -10.82 -0.08
C ALA A 344 10.53 -9.61 0.88
N ASP A 345 10.79 -8.40 0.39
CA ASP A 345 10.66 -7.16 1.16
C ASP A 345 9.21 -6.90 1.58
N LEU A 346 8.23 -7.18 0.70
CA LEU A 346 6.81 -7.11 1.07
C LEU A 346 6.45 -8.11 2.16
N LEU A 347 6.95 -9.34 2.12
CA LEU A 347 6.71 -10.32 3.19
C LEU A 347 7.41 -9.92 4.51
N ARG A 348 8.60 -9.31 4.45
CA ARG A 348 9.24 -8.70 5.63
C ARG A 348 8.36 -7.59 6.21
N GLN A 349 7.81 -6.75 5.35
CA GLN A 349 6.88 -5.70 5.77
C GLN A 349 5.63 -6.31 6.40
N ALA A 350 5.04 -7.36 5.81
CA ALA A 350 3.86 -8.04 6.35
C ALA A 350 4.05 -8.44 7.82
N VAL A 351 5.19 -9.07 8.14
CA VAL A 351 5.51 -9.48 9.51
C VAL A 351 5.68 -8.27 10.44
N ARG A 352 6.31 -7.18 9.97
CA ARG A 352 6.50 -5.95 10.76
C ARG A 352 5.18 -5.25 11.05
N ASP A 353 4.37 -5.03 10.02
CA ASP A 353 3.05 -4.43 10.10
C ASP A 353 2.15 -5.28 11.00
N GLY A 354 2.23 -6.61 10.84
CA GLY A 354 1.55 -7.57 11.71
C GLY A 354 1.94 -7.40 13.16
N TYR A 355 3.23 -7.41 13.48
CA TYR A 355 3.73 -7.23 14.84
C TYR A 355 3.26 -5.92 15.47
N GLN A 356 3.30 -4.82 14.70
CA GLN A 356 2.84 -3.52 15.16
C GLN A 356 1.33 -3.51 15.46
N GLU A 357 0.51 -4.03 14.55
CA GLU A 357 -0.93 -4.09 14.76
C GLU A 357 -1.33 -5.05 15.87
N GLY A 358 -0.58 -6.15 16.02
CA GLY A 358 -0.71 -7.07 17.14
C GLY A 358 -0.43 -6.38 18.47
N TRP A 359 0.60 -5.54 18.52
CA TRP A 359 0.95 -4.77 19.71
C TRP A 359 -0.18 -3.84 20.15
N TYR A 360 -0.75 -3.07 19.21
CA TYR A 360 -1.87 -2.18 19.53
C TYR A 360 -3.09 -2.95 20.04
N ALA A 361 -3.44 -4.06 19.38
CA ALA A 361 -4.55 -4.92 19.80
C ALA A 361 -4.33 -5.54 21.19
N GLY A 362 -3.13 -6.07 21.46
CA GLY A 362 -2.79 -6.69 22.75
C GLY A 362 -2.83 -5.67 23.89
N ARG A 363 -2.37 -4.44 23.64
CA ARG A 363 -2.46 -3.33 24.60
C ARG A 363 -3.93 -2.96 24.88
N ALA A 364 -4.76 -2.87 23.85
CA ALA A 364 -6.17 -2.53 23.97
C ALA A 364 -6.94 -3.58 24.80
N ASP A 365 -6.80 -4.87 24.45
CA ASP A 365 -7.42 -5.96 25.21
C ASP A 365 -6.93 -5.98 26.67
N ARG A 366 -5.65 -5.70 26.92
CA ARG A 366 -5.10 -5.58 28.28
C ARG A 366 -5.74 -4.45 29.08
N GLN A 367 -5.92 -3.28 28.45
CA GLN A 367 -6.53 -2.11 29.10
C GLN A 367 -8.01 -2.33 29.39
N ASP A 368 -8.73 -3.01 28.50
CA ASP A 368 -10.12 -3.45 28.70
C ASP A 368 -10.23 -4.62 29.71
N ARG A 369 -9.11 -5.11 30.27
CA ARG A 369 -9.02 -6.32 31.13
C ARG A 369 -9.66 -7.55 30.47
N TRP A 370 -9.62 -7.61 29.15
CA TRP A 370 -10.13 -8.72 28.38
C TRP A 370 -9.17 -9.89 28.43
N ARG A 371 -9.68 -11.11 28.24
CA ARG A 371 -8.85 -12.32 28.17
C ARG A 371 -7.92 -12.28 26.97
N PHE A 372 -6.82 -13.02 27.04
CA PHE A 372 -5.91 -13.22 25.92
C PHE A 372 -6.64 -13.89 24.74
N ASP A 373 -6.84 -13.17 23.64
CA ASP A 373 -7.50 -13.70 22.43
C ASP A 373 -7.08 -12.93 21.16
N TYR A 374 -5.86 -13.18 20.69
CA TYR A 374 -5.40 -12.60 19.44
C TYR A 374 -6.19 -13.07 18.21
N ARG A 375 -6.84 -14.25 18.27
CA ARG A 375 -7.55 -14.83 17.11
C ARG A 375 -8.88 -14.12 16.85
N GLY A 376 -9.56 -13.67 17.91
CA GLY A 376 -10.79 -12.88 17.83
C GLY A 376 -10.58 -11.41 17.45
N ASN A 377 -9.33 -10.95 17.31
CA ASN A 377 -9.04 -9.56 16.99
C ASN A 377 -9.28 -9.23 15.51
N TYR A 378 -9.89 -8.06 15.23
CA TYR A 378 -10.22 -7.66 13.86
C TYR A 378 -8.98 -7.58 12.97
N GLY A 379 -7.89 -6.96 13.45
CA GLY A 379 -6.63 -6.89 12.70
C GLY A 379 -6.04 -8.27 12.36
N TYR A 380 -6.23 -9.29 13.20
CA TYR A 380 -5.80 -10.66 12.92
C TYR A 380 -6.68 -11.36 11.88
N LEU A 381 -8.01 -11.22 12.04
CA LEU A 381 -8.99 -11.79 11.12
C LEU A 381 -8.80 -11.20 9.72
N ASP A 382 -8.66 -9.88 9.65
CA ASP A 382 -8.38 -9.15 8.43
C ASP A 382 -7.01 -9.53 7.85
N GLY A 383 -5.94 -9.22 8.59
CA GLY A 383 -4.58 -9.67 8.30
C GLY A 383 -3.92 -9.01 7.09
N SER A 384 -4.48 -7.94 6.53
CA SER A 384 -4.04 -7.35 5.26
C SER A 384 -3.66 -5.88 5.36
N PHE A 385 -3.51 -5.33 6.56
CA PHE A 385 -2.93 -4.00 6.74
C PHE A 385 -1.55 -3.96 6.10
N GLY A 386 -1.27 -2.92 5.29
CA GLY A 386 -0.01 -2.81 4.54
C GLY A 386 0.01 -3.49 3.17
N TYR A 387 -1.01 -4.30 2.83
CA TYR A 387 -1.07 -5.00 1.54
C TYR A 387 -1.74 -4.17 0.44
N ASN A 388 -1.01 -3.92 -0.64
CA ASN A 388 -1.44 -3.09 -1.76
C ASN A 388 -1.97 -3.88 -2.97
N GLY A 389 -2.03 -5.22 -2.89
CA GLY A 389 -2.47 -6.08 -3.99
C GLY A 389 -1.36 -6.53 -4.95
N TYR A 390 -0.08 -6.24 -4.65
CA TYR A 390 1.05 -6.51 -5.54
C TYR A 390 2.08 -7.51 -4.95
N TYR A 391 2.92 -8.08 -5.82
CA TYR A 391 4.14 -8.87 -5.55
C TYR A 391 4.00 -10.28 -4.96
N VAL A 392 3.11 -10.50 -4.00
CA VAL A 392 2.87 -11.83 -3.42
C VAL A 392 1.38 -12.06 -3.32
N SER A 393 0.93 -13.31 -3.16
CA SER A 393 -0.50 -13.53 -3.01
C SER A 393 -0.99 -12.94 -1.69
N GLN A 394 -2.26 -12.53 -1.66
CA GLN A 394 -2.89 -12.01 -0.45
C GLN A 394 -2.82 -13.02 0.70
N ASN A 395 -2.96 -14.31 0.41
CA ASN A 395 -2.93 -15.36 1.42
C ASN A 395 -1.54 -15.50 2.06
N ASP A 396 -0.48 -15.41 1.25
CA ASP A 396 0.90 -15.44 1.75
C ASP A 396 1.14 -14.23 2.65
N TYR A 397 0.77 -13.04 2.18
CA TYR A 397 0.88 -11.80 2.97
C TYR A 397 0.16 -11.95 4.32
N ARG A 398 -1.12 -12.35 4.29
CA ARG A 398 -1.94 -12.50 5.51
C ARG A 398 -1.36 -13.52 6.47
N TYR A 399 -0.79 -14.60 5.97
CA TYR A 399 -0.14 -15.59 6.81
C TYR A 399 1.03 -14.99 7.57
N TYR A 400 1.96 -14.33 6.88
CA TYR A 400 3.13 -13.71 7.50
C TYR A 400 2.77 -12.53 8.40
N PHE A 401 1.77 -11.74 8.01
CA PHE A 401 1.17 -10.73 8.87
C PHE A 401 0.67 -11.32 10.19
N ARG A 402 -0.12 -12.40 10.13
CA ARG A 402 -0.64 -13.08 11.32
C ARG A 402 0.47 -13.66 12.21
N GLN A 403 1.59 -14.11 11.61
CA GLN A 403 2.76 -14.54 12.36
C GLN A 403 3.36 -13.39 13.18
N GLY A 404 3.51 -12.21 12.58
CA GLY A 404 3.92 -11.00 13.30
C GLY A 404 2.91 -10.61 14.37
N PHE A 405 1.63 -10.55 13.99
CA PHE A 405 0.52 -10.13 14.85
C PHE A 405 0.45 -10.91 16.15
N ARG A 406 0.47 -12.25 16.07
CA ARG A 406 0.44 -13.10 17.26
C ARG A 406 1.54 -12.72 18.26
N ARG A 407 2.76 -12.47 17.78
CA ARG A 407 3.94 -12.17 18.60
C ARG A 407 3.85 -10.78 19.22
N GLY A 408 3.45 -9.77 18.43
CA GLY A 408 3.24 -8.42 18.93
C GLY A 408 2.11 -8.34 19.96
N TYR A 409 1.04 -9.09 19.73
CA TYR A 409 -0.06 -9.22 20.68
C TYR A 409 0.39 -9.84 22.00
N GLU A 410 1.15 -10.94 21.94
CA GLU A 410 1.69 -11.60 23.13
C GLU A 410 2.57 -10.65 23.96
N ASP A 411 3.48 -9.93 23.29
CA ASP A 411 4.35 -8.97 23.94
C ASP A 411 3.56 -7.82 24.58
N ALA A 412 2.63 -7.18 23.86
CA ALA A 412 1.86 -6.07 24.40
C ALA A 412 0.89 -6.46 25.51
N TYR A 413 0.22 -7.61 25.37
CA TYR A 413 -0.76 -8.10 26.34
C TYR A 413 -0.09 -8.41 27.68
N TYR A 414 1.07 -9.06 27.68
CA TYR A 414 1.83 -9.36 28.89
C TYR A 414 2.79 -8.23 29.33
N GLY A 415 2.94 -7.18 28.52
CA GLY A 415 3.92 -6.11 28.78
C GLY A 415 5.37 -6.60 28.69
N ARG A 416 5.64 -7.55 27.79
CA ARG A 416 6.95 -8.19 27.57
C ARG A 416 7.54 -7.70 26.24
N TYR A 417 8.82 -8.04 26.05
CA TYR A 417 9.61 -7.66 24.88
C TYR A 417 10.37 -8.87 24.32
N ARG A 418 9.66 -9.99 24.16
CA ARG A 418 10.28 -11.27 23.78
C ARG A 418 10.61 -11.31 22.30
N TYR A 419 9.73 -10.79 21.46
CA TYR A 419 9.84 -10.88 20.01
C TYR A 419 10.17 -9.54 19.36
N GLY A 420 9.99 -8.44 20.10
CA GLY A 420 10.28 -7.10 19.63
C GLY A 420 10.49 -6.11 20.76
N ARG A 421 10.56 -4.84 20.38
CA ARG A 421 10.61 -3.70 21.28
C ARG A 421 9.50 -2.72 20.94
N TYR A 422 9.15 -1.87 21.90
CA TYR A 422 8.26 -0.75 21.67
C TYR A 422 9.00 0.53 21.99
N ASP A 423 9.02 1.44 21.03
CA ASP A 423 9.58 2.76 21.19
C ASP A 423 8.42 3.70 21.55
N ARG A 424 8.55 4.26 22.76
CA ARG A 424 7.54 5.12 23.39
C ARG A 424 7.53 6.52 22.78
N ASP A 425 8.64 6.98 22.24
CA ASP A 425 8.79 8.34 21.72
C ASP A 425 8.05 8.49 20.39
N ASN A 426 8.05 7.42 19.59
CA ASN A 426 7.42 7.37 18.26
C ASN A 426 6.12 6.52 18.22
N ASP A 427 5.66 6.01 19.36
CA ASP A 427 4.46 5.14 19.50
C ASP A 427 4.42 3.96 18.51
N TRP A 428 5.55 3.30 18.30
CA TRP A 428 5.70 2.22 17.32
C TRP A 428 6.36 0.97 17.90
N ALA A 429 5.90 -0.19 17.44
CA ALA A 429 6.37 -1.50 17.86
C ALA A 429 7.19 -2.14 16.74
N ILE A 430 8.37 -2.67 17.09
CA ILE A 430 9.37 -3.16 16.14
C ILE A 430 9.72 -4.59 16.48
N ILE A 431 9.52 -5.51 15.53
CA ILE A 431 9.95 -6.90 15.68
C ILE A 431 11.48 -7.01 15.62
N LEU A 432 12.06 -7.92 16.41
CA LEU A 432 13.49 -8.19 16.38
C LEU A 432 13.90 -8.78 15.01
N PRO A 433 15.03 -8.34 14.42
CA PRO A 433 15.52 -8.86 13.15
C PRO A 433 15.69 -10.39 13.13
N VAL A 434 16.18 -10.99 14.23
CA VAL A 434 16.34 -12.45 14.34
C VAL A 434 15.02 -13.20 14.27
N VAL A 435 13.97 -12.66 14.89
CA VAL A 435 12.63 -13.26 14.88
C VAL A 435 11.99 -13.10 13.50
N LEU A 436 12.18 -11.95 12.86
CA LEU A 436 11.74 -11.70 11.49
C LEU A 436 12.34 -12.74 10.52
N THR A 437 13.65 -12.99 10.60
CA THR A 437 14.33 -14.00 9.78
C THR A 437 13.83 -15.41 10.07
N ALA A 438 13.65 -15.75 11.35
CA ALA A 438 13.13 -17.06 11.75
C ALA A 438 11.69 -17.32 11.27
N ILE A 439 10.83 -16.29 11.23
CA ILE A 439 9.47 -16.40 10.70
C ILE A 439 9.47 -16.65 9.20
N LEU A 440 10.29 -15.91 8.45
CA LEU A 440 10.28 -15.94 6.99
C LEU A 440 11.03 -17.14 6.42
N GLY A 441 12.10 -17.57 7.11
CA GLY A 441 12.89 -18.74 6.72
C GLY A 441 13.40 -18.65 5.28
N PHE A 442 13.68 -17.44 4.79
CA PHE A 442 14.06 -17.25 3.39
C PHE A 442 15.32 -18.04 3.06
N GLN A 443 15.29 -18.72 1.93
CA GLN A 443 16.46 -19.29 1.30
C GLN A 443 16.82 -18.42 0.08
N TYR A 444 18.09 -18.04 -0.01
CA TYR A 444 18.63 -17.30 -1.14
C TYR A 444 19.19 -18.29 -2.17
N TYR A 445 19.12 -17.92 -3.45
CA TYR A 445 19.65 -18.71 -4.56
C TYR A 445 21.06 -18.31 -4.94
#